data_AF-A0A812TIT7-F1
#
_entry.id   AF-A0A812TIT7-F1
#
_cell.length_a   1.000
_cell.length_b   1.000
_cell.length_c   1.000
_cell.angle_alpha   90.00
_cell.angle_beta   90.00
_cell.angle_gamma   90.00
#
_symmetry.space_group_name_H-M   'P 1'
#
loop_
_entity.id
_entity.type
_entity.pdbx_description
1 polymer ?
#
loop_
_entity_poly.entity_id
_entity_poly.type
_entity_poly.pdbx_seq_one_letter_code
_entity_poly.pdbx_strand_id
1 'polypeptide(L)'
;MALAVLPLIPLLLAELVGSSRPEEACGVDAAAMSMLQLEKAQVQRQQECGHLLIDKCDPEANALCANNCRFHTHRDDCYRPIPDVLAEHPGVDGYCYFNYTAFWVAYAGPVPHYELEAVEGILGLRGPFYRGLHTGPVLTYNFEGVENLTTQMDSPHYSYDDLYAYSLGFLQGQGLDPEWMKNSSLWISLSKQKCDEIQATYNFSKEELVLADWLDRNMVISAMTMCSAGMDGSLFSAEIKAEAGYRNATDCQPVTHREFAKHHYVKCMLGYRNSAADMAYLNARACLLEGNHIGHFSDCPYSPPVDF
;
A
#
# COMPACT_ATOMS: atom_id res chain seq x y z
N MET A 1 2.88 -7.50 47.18
CA MET A 1 3.09 -8.86 46.62
C MET A 1 1.78 -9.61 46.70
N ALA A 2 1.02 -9.62 45.61
CA ALA A 2 -0.21 -10.38 45.48
C ALA A 2 -0.13 -11.15 44.16
N LEU A 3 0.09 -12.46 44.28
CA LEU A 3 -0.11 -13.43 43.22
C LEU A 3 -1.62 -13.58 43.00
N ALA A 4 -2.06 -13.46 41.76
CA ALA A 4 -3.36 -13.93 41.31
C ALA A 4 -3.14 -15.02 40.26
N VAL A 5 -3.81 -16.14 40.49
CA VAL A 5 -3.67 -17.43 39.84
C VAL A 5 -5.07 -17.83 39.34
N LEU A 6 -5.12 -18.41 38.13
CA LEU A 6 -6.18 -19.22 37.46
C LEU A 6 -7.36 -18.50 36.75
N PRO A 7 -8.04 -19.15 35.76
CA PRO A 7 -7.92 -20.55 35.31
C PRO A 7 -7.82 -20.83 33.77
N LEU A 8 -7.24 -22.00 33.46
CA LEU A 8 -7.43 -22.83 32.26
C LEU A 8 -8.82 -23.50 32.25
N ILE A 9 -9.37 -23.86 31.07
CA ILE A 9 -10.29 -25.01 30.72
C ILE A 9 -11.03 -24.73 29.36
N PRO A 10 -11.37 -25.71 28.47
CA PRO A 10 -10.52 -26.45 27.54
C PRO A 10 -11.06 -26.48 26.07
N LEU A 11 -10.34 -27.14 25.15
CA LEU A 11 -10.87 -27.64 23.87
C LEU A 11 -11.85 -28.81 24.11
N LEU A 12 -12.93 -28.93 23.33
CA LEU A 12 -13.34 -30.20 22.67
C LEU A 12 -14.53 -30.06 21.67
N LEU A 13 -14.27 -30.50 20.44
CA LEU A 13 -15.08 -31.14 19.38
C LEU A 13 -16.57 -30.82 19.15
N ALA A 14 -16.90 -30.63 17.87
CA ALA A 14 -18.06 -31.27 17.23
C ALA A 14 -17.77 -31.62 15.76
N GLU A 15 -17.76 -32.91 15.43
CA GLU A 15 -18.01 -33.46 14.10
C GLU A 15 -19.52 -33.53 13.81
N LEU A 16 -19.85 -33.68 12.52
CA LEU A 16 -21.12 -34.09 11.88
C LEU A 16 -22.10 -32.96 11.51
N VAL A 17 -22.25 -32.72 10.20
CA VAL A 17 -23.30 -33.31 9.35
C VAL A 17 -23.15 -32.74 7.93
N GLY A 18 -23.21 -33.62 6.93
CA GLY A 18 -23.19 -33.24 5.53
C GLY A 18 -24.39 -32.37 5.13
N SER A 19 -24.10 -31.30 4.40
CA SER A 19 -25.05 -30.64 3.52
C SER A 19 -24.24 -30.02 2.40
N SER A 20 -24.38 -30.58 1.19
CA SER A 20 -23.98 -29.93 -0.04
C SER A 20 -24.75 -28.62 -0.17
N ARG A 21 -24.10 -27.51 0.17
CA ARG A 21 -24.48 -26.17 -0.29
C ARG A 21 -23.36 -25.63 -1.15
N PRO A 22 -23.65 -24.99 -2.29
CA PRO A 22 -22.67 -24.15 -2.93
C PRO A 22 -22.35 -23.03 -1.93
N GLU A 23 -21.11 -22.98 -1.46
CA GLU A 23 -20.57 -21.78 -0.82
C GLU A 23 -20.48 -20.72 -1.92
N GLU A 24 -21.64 -20.09 -2.15
CA GLU A 24 -21.86 -18.95 -3.02
C GLU A 24 -21.03 -17.77 -2.51
N ALA A 25 -20.08 -17.38 -3.37
CA ALA A 25 -19.64 -16.02 -3.65
C ALA A 25 -19.80 -15.00 -2.51
N CYS A 26 -18.65 -14.60 -1.93
CA CYS A 26 -18.44 -13.58 -0.89
C CYS A 26 -18.38 -14.09 0.56
N GLY A 27 -17.83 -15.29 0.77
CA GLY A 27 -17.32 -15.71 2.07
C GLY A 27 -16.07 -14.92 2.48
N VAL A 28 -16.24 -13.67 2.90
CA VAL A 28 -15.20 -12.91 3.58
C VAL A 28 -15.61 -12.81 5.04
N ASP A 29 -14.93 -13.60 5.88
CA ASP A 29 -14.94 -13.44 7.32
C ASP A 29 -14.23 -12.12 7.65
N ALA A 30 -14.98 -11.03 7.66
CA ALA A 30 -14.54 -9.72 8.07
C ALA A 30 -14.37 -9.67 9.60
N ALA A 31 -13.50 -10.47 10.20
CA ALA A 31 -13.35 -10.44 11.65
C ALA A 31 -12.54 -9.18 12.05
N ALA A 32 -13.11 -8.01 12.38
CA ALA A 32 -14.43 -7.69 12.90
C ALA A 32 -14.85 -6.24 12.52
N MET A 33 -15.25 -6.02 11.28
CA MET A 33 -16.12 -4.88 10.92
C MET A 33 -17.17 -5.36 9.93
N SER A 34 -18.44 -5.35 10.34
CA SER A 34 -19.51 -5.57 9.37
C SER A 34 -19.45 -4.47 8.30
N MET A 35 -19.69 -4.82 7.04
CA MET A 35 -19.81 -3.83 5.94
C MET A 35 -20.75 -2.69 6.31
N LEU A 36 -21.80 -2.97 7.09
CA LEU A 36 -22.75 -1.99 7.64
C LEU A 36 -22.13 -0.99 8.65
N GLN A 37 -21.04 -1.36 9.34
CA GLN A 37 -20.26 -0.47 10.22
C GLN A 37 -19.24 0.36 9.45
N LEU A 38 -18.61 -0.20 8.40
CA LEU A 38 -17.76 0.55 7.48
C LEU A 38 -18.58 1.61 6.75
N GLU A 39 -19.76 1.23 6.27
CA GLU A 39 -20.72 2.07 5.55
C GLU A 39 -21.27 3.18 6.45
N LYS A 40 -21.59 2.90 7.73
CA LYS A 40 -22.00 3.95 8.69
C LYS A 40 -20.88 4.91 9.08
N ALA A 41 -19.63 4.44 9.17
CA ALA A 41 -18.47 5.30 9.42
C ALA A 41 -18.09 6.16 8.20
N GLN A 42 -18.36 5.67 6.98
CA GLN A 42 -18.12 6.36 5.70
C GLN A 42 -19.22 7.39 5.37
N VAL A 43 -20.50 7.05 5.56
CA VAL A 43 -21.64 7.92 5.25
C VAL A 43 -21.69 9.19 6.12
N GLN A 44 -21.14 9.16 7.34
CA GLN A 44 -21.07 10.36 8.19
C GLN A 44 -19.89 11.30 7.89
N ARG A 45 -18.82 10.82 7.23
CA ARG A 45 -17.61 11.64 7.01
C ARG A 45 -17.55 12.31 5.64
N GLN A 46 -18.41 11.94 4.69
CA GLN A 46 -18.16 12.25 3.28
C GLN A 46 -19.43 12.40 2.44
N GLN A 47 -20.24 13.43 2.70
CA GLN A 47 -21.24 13.84 1.69
C GLN A 47 -20.60 14.54 0.48
N GLU A 48 -19.32 14.93 0.57
CA GLU A 48 -18.60 15.73 -0.44
C GLU A 48 -17.49 14.96 -1.18
N CYS A 49 -17.13 13.75 -0.75
CA CYS A 49 -16.09 12.94 -1.40
C CYS A 49 -16.69 11.92 -2.37
N GLY A 50 -15.93 11.56 -3.40
CA GLY A 50 -16.29 10.44 -4.27
C GLY A 50 -16.44 9.16 -3.45
N HIS A 51 -17.36 8.29 -3.84
CA HIS A 51 -17.57 7.02 -3.16
C HIS A 51 -17.78 5.90 -4.16
N LEU A 52 -17.53 4.68 -3.70
CA LEU A 52 -17.87 3.47 -4.42
C LEU A 52 -19.38 3.25 -4.36
N LEU A 53 -19.97 2.94 -5.50
CA LEU A 53 -21.33 2.43 -5.60
C LEU A 53 -21.31 0.96 -5.15
N ILE A 54 -21.39 0.73 -3.84
CA ILE A 54 -21.33 -0.60 -3.20
C ILE A 54 -22.38 -1.56 -3.78
N ASP A 55 -23.50 -1.02 -4.26
CA ASP A 55 -24.63 -1.75 -4.85
C ASP A 55 -24.28 -2.54 -6.12
N LYS A 56 -23.10 -2.31 -6.73
CA LYS A 56 -22.68 -2.91 -7.99
C LYS A 56 -21.23 -3.42 -7.94
N CYS A 57 -20.91 -4.34 -7.03
CA CYS A 57 -19.64 -5.07 -7.14
C CYS A 57 -19.68 -6.00 -8.35
N ASP A 58 -18.66 -5.95 -9.22
CA ASP A 58 -18.45 -6.99 -10.24
C ASP A 58 -17.87 -8.23 -9.58
N PRO A 59 -18.57 -9.38 -9.58
CA PRO A 59 -18.06 -10.61 -8.99
C PRO A 59 -16.82 -11.17 -9.72
N GLU A 60 -16.51 -10.72 -10.94
CA GLU A 60 -15.30 -11.11 -11.67
C GLU A 60 -14.07 -10.22 -11.34
N ALA A 61 -14.27 -9.09 -10.66
CA ALA A 61 -13.18 -8.24 -10.18
C ALA A 61 -12.52 -8.87 -8.94
N ASN A 62 -11.46 -9.64 -9.16
CA ASN A 62 -10.85 -10.44 -8.10
C ASN A 62 -10.18 -9.57 -7.00
N ALA A 63 -10.32 -10.07 -5.76
CA ALA A 63 -9.70 -9.67 -4.48
C ALA A 63 -10.33 -8.55 -3.59
N LEU A 64 -11.55 -8.07 -3.84
CA LEU A 64 -12.20 -6.93 -3.14
C LEU A 64 -11.66 -5.56 -3.59
N CYS A 65 -12.06 -5.15 -4.81
CA CYS A 65 -12.01 -3.78 -5.32
C CYS A 65 -10.69 -3.27 -5.94
N ALA A 66 -9.90 -4.14 -6.59
CA ALA A 66 -8.79 -3.67 -7.41
C ALA A 66 -9.35 -3.04 -8.71
N ASN A 67 -9.10 -1.74 -8.86
CA ASN A 67 -9.47 -0.88 -9.98
C ASN A 67 -10.97 -0.52 -10.13
N ASN A 68 -11.53 0.04 -9.05
CA ASN A 68 -12.94 0.36 -8.93
C ASN A 68 -13.44 1.58 -9.71
N CYS A 69 -12.65 2.10 -10.65
CA CYS A 69 -13.06 3.20 -11.51
C CYS A 69 -14.40 2.93 -12.21
N ARG A 70 -14.72 1.67 -12.51
CA ARG A 70 -16.03 1.26 -13.07
C ARG A 70 -17.22 1.57 -12.16
N PHE A 71 -17.04 1.54 -10.85
CA PHE A 71 -18.09 1.69 -9.84
C PHE A 71 -17.94 2.95 -8.99
N HIS A 72 -17.02 3.83 -9.35
CA HIS A 72 -16.85 5.12 -8.70
C HIS A 72 -17.89 6.13 -9.22
N THR A 73 -18.43 6.97 -8.34
CA THR A 73 -19.41 8.02 -8.72
C THR A 73 -18.88 8.97 -9.81
N HIS A 74 -17.56 9.13 -9.91
CA HIS A 74 -16.86 9.90 -10.95
C HIS A 74 -16.08 9.00 -11.92
N ARG A 75 -16.72 7.94 -12.40
CA ARG A 75 -16.07 6.92 -13.26
C ARG A 75 -15.27 7.52 -14.41
N ASP A 76 -15.85 8.44 -15.17
CA ASP A 76 -15.23 8.95 -16.40
C ASP A 76 -13.95 9.74 -16.09
N ASP A 77 -13.88 10.36 -14.90
CA ASP A 77 -12.73 11.13 -14.45
C ASP A 77 -11.52 10.27 -14.10
N CYS A 78 -11.71 8.98 -13.82
CA CYS A 78 -10.59 8.04 -13.68
C CYS A 78 -9.76 7.86 -14.96
N TYR A 79 -10.38 8.06 -16.13
CA TYR A 79 -9.77 7.81 -17.44
C TYR A 79 -9.23 9.07 -18.09
N ARG A 80 -9.17 10.17 -17.33
CA ARG A 80 -8.65 11.47 -17.75
C ARG A 80 -7.36 11.76 -16.98
N PRO A 81 -6.47 12.62 -17.51
CA PRO A 81 -5.32 13.09 -16.75
C PRO A 81 -5.77 13.73 -15.42
N ILE A 82 -5.25 13.23 -14.31
CA ILE A 82 -5.53 13.73 -12.96
C ILE A 82 -5.35 15.26 -12.86
N PRO A 83 -4.30 15.88 -13.44
CA PRO A 83 -4.17 17.34 -13.38
C PRO A 83 -5.34 18.10 -14.01
N ASP A 84 -5.97 17.55 -15.05
CA ASP A 84 -7.09 18.20 -15.74
C ASP A 84 -8.37 18.06 -14.91
N VAL A 85 -8.61 16.89 -14.32
CA VAL A 85 -9.76 16.67 -13.41
C VAL A 85 -9.66 17.59 -12.19
N LEU A 86 -8.50 17.63 -11.52
CA LEU A 86 -8.35 18.44 -10.30
C LEU A 86 -8.36 19.96 -10.59
N ALA A 87 -8.03 20.37 -11.82
CA ALA A 87 -8.20 21.77 -12.23
C ALA A 87 -9.68 22.18 -12.37
N GLU A 88 -10.57 21.23 -12.68
CA GLU A 88 -12.03 21.44 -12.72
C GLU A 88 -12.67 21.44 -11.32
N HIS A 89 -11.96 20.91 -10.32
CA HIS A 89 -12.41 20.80 -8.94
C HIS A 89 -11.46 21.52 -7.97
N PRO A 90 -11.28 22.85 -8.10
CA PRO A 90 -10.31 23.58 -7.29
C PRO A 90 -10.63 23.50 -5.79
N GLY A 91 -9.62 23.20 -4.99
CA GLY A 91 -9.73 23.09 -3.53
C GLY A 91 -10.25 21.76 -3.02
N VAL A 92 -10.63 20.84 -3.91
CA VAL A 92 -10.97 19.46 -3.53
C VAL A 92 -9.68 18.63 -3.45
N ASP A 93 -9.51 17.92 -2.34
CA ASP A 93 -8.42 16.96 -2.18
C ASP A 93 -8.66 15.75 -3.12
N GLY A 94 -7.66 15.37 -3.90
CA GLY A 94 -7.80 14.28 -4.88
C GLY A 94 -7.98 12.91 -4.27
N TYR A 95 -7.44 12.64 -3.06
CA TYR A 95 -7.76 11.41 -2.32
C TYR A 95 -9.22 11.41 -1.86
N CYS A 96 -9.78 12.57 -1.49
CA CYS A 96 -11.22 12.69 -1.26
C CYS A 96 -12.03 12.50 -2.55
N TYR A 97 -11.59 13.12 -3.66
CA TYR A 97 -12.31 13.03 -4.93
C TYR A 97 -12.36 11.60 -5.48
N PHE A 98 -11.23 10.88 -5.45
CA PHE A 98 -11.07 9.51 -5.97
C PHE A 98 -11.07 8.45 -4.86
N ASN A 99 -11.74 8.75 -3.73
CA ASN A 99 -11.67 7.93 -2.54
C ASN A 99 -12.13 6.48 -2.80
N TYR A 100 -11.37 5.53 -2.25
CA TYR A 100 -11.61 4.09 -2.37
C TYR A 100 -11.61 3.53 -3.80
N THR A 101 -11.08 4.24 -4.80
CA THR A 101 -10.80 3.64 -6.13
C THR A 101 -9.82 2.45 -6.05
N ALA A 102 -8.99 2.43 -5.00
CA ALA A 102 -8.36 1.24 -4.43
C ALA A 102 -8.22 1.41 -2.90
N PHE A 103 -7.95 0.34 -2.15
CA PHE A 103 -7.83 0.45 -0.69
C PHE A 103 -6.68 1.36 -0.23
N TRP A 104 -5.60 1.46 -1.03
CA TRP A 104 -4.47 2.36 -0.80
C TRP A 104 -4.72 3.80 -1.31
N VAL A 105 -5.92 4.08 -1.82
CA VAL A 105 -6.44 5.41 -2.18
C VAL A 105 -7.57 5.77 -1.22
N ALA A 106 -7.30 5.67 0.08
CA ALA A 106 -8.27 5.98 1.13
C ALA A 106 -8.03 7.39 1.68
N TYR A 107 -9.08 8.21 1.74
CA TYR A 107 -9.04 9.54 2.33
C TYR A 107 -9.16 9.46 3.86
N ALA A 108 -8.10 9.88 4.56
CA ALA A 108 -8.01 9.86 6.03
C ALA A 108 -8.60 11.12 6.71
N GLY A 109 -9.48 11.87 6.03
CA GLY A 109 -10.05 13.13 6.54
C GLY A 109 -9.14 14.33 6.29
N PRO A 110 -9.31 15.49 6.98
CA PRO A 110 -8.56 16.73 6.72
C PRO A 110 -7.40 17.03 7.70
N VAL A 111 -7.33 16.37 8.87
CA VAL A 111 -6.24 16.54 9.85
C VAL A 111 -5.31 15.32 9.84
N PRO A 112 -4.03 15.45 9.40
CA PRO A 112 -3.06 14.36 9.43
C PRO A 112 -2.44 14.13 10.81
N HIS A 113 -2.49 12.88 11.26
CA HIS A 113 -1.75 12.40 12.43
C HIS A 113 -0.77 11.31 12.00
N TYR A 114 0.31 11.69 11.32
CA TYR A 114 1.18 10.72 10.63
C TYR A 114 1.77 9.63 11.53
N GLU A 115 2.11 9.92 12.79
CA GLU A 115 2.55 8.88 13.73
C GLU A 115 1.46 7.83 13.98
N LEU A 116 0.21 8.27 14.17
CA LEU A 116 -0.91 7.36 14.40
C LEU A 116 -1.27 6.60 13.11
N GLU A 117 -1.32 7.29 11.97
CA GLU A 117 -1.60 6.67 10.67
C GLU A 117 -0.53 5.63 10.31
N ALA A 118 0.76 5.91 10.59
CA ALA A 118 1.84 4.95 10.41
C ALA A 118 1.70 3.73 11.33
N VAL A 119 1.36 3.94 12.61
CA VAL A 119 1.08 2.85 13.57
C VAL A 119 -0.08 1.99 13.11
N GLU A 120 -1.19 2.59 12.69
CA GLU A 120 -2.37 1.87 12.17
C GLU A 120 -2.02 1.05 10.92
N GLY A 121 -1.26 1.65 9.98
CA GLY A 121 -0.76 0.93 8.80
C GLY A 121 0.14 -0.25 9.17
N ILE A 122 1.00 -0.09 10.17
CA ILE A 122 1.88 -1.16 10.67
C ILE A 122 1.09 -2.29 11.33
N LEU A 123 0.08 -1.97 12.14
CA LEU A 123 -0.80 -2.96 12.75
C LEU A 123 -1.59 -3.74 11.68
N GLY A 124 -1.98 -3.07 10.60
CA GLY A 124 -2.64 -3.69 9.44
C GLY A 124 -1.79 -4.77 8.75
N LEU A 125 -0.46 -4.71 8.86
CA LEU A 125 0.43 -5.73 8.28
C LEU A 125 0.33 -7.09 8.97
N ARG A 126 -0.21 -7.16 10.19
CA ARG A 126 -0.32 -8.38 11.02
C ARG A 126 -1.44 -9.32 10.57
N GLY A 127 -1.76 -9.29 9.29
CA GLY A 127 -2.73 -10.18 8.69
C GLY A 127 -2.28 -11.64 8.70
N PRO A 128 -3.11 -12.56 8.17
CA PRO A 128 -2.84 -14.00 8.16
C PRO A 128 -1.53 -14.42 7.48
N PHE A 129 -0.93 -13.54 6.69
CA PHE A 129 0.31 -13.80 5.94
C PHE A 129 1.57 -13.26 6.61
N TYR A 130 1.44 -12.55 7.74
CA TYR A 130 2.58 -12.12 8.53
C TYR A 130 3.20 -13.31 9.26
N ARG A 131 4.50 -13.51 9.08
CA ARG A 131 5.23 -14.67 9.59
C ARG A 131 5.86 -14.42 10.97
N GLY A 132 5.96 -13.15 11.38
CA GLY A 132 6.71 -12.71 12.56
C GLY A 132 8.05 -12.08 12.17
N LEU A 133 8.62 -11.26 13.04
CA LEU A 133 9.90 -10.57 12.79
C LEU A 133 11.05 -11.56 12.58
N HIS A 134 11.82 -11.37 11.52
CA HIS A 134 12.99 -12.18 11.16
C HIS A 134 12.69 -13.67 10.91
N THR A 135 11.48 -13.98 10.44
CA THR A 135 11.05 -15.37 10.20
C THR A 135 10.83 -15.69 8.72
N GLY A 136 10.69 -14.66 7.88
CA GLY A 136 10.60 -14.78 6.43
C GLY A 136 11.86 -15.33 5.76
N PRO A 137 11.83 -15.55 4.44
CA PRO A 137 13.07 -15.68 3.68
C PRO A 137 13.73 -14.32 3.48
N VAL A 138 15.07 -14.32 3.41
CA VAL A 138 15.82 -13.15 2.92
C VAL A 138 15.65 -13.05 1.41
N LEU A 139 15.22 -11.89 0.93
CA LEU A 139 15.20 -11.53 -0.49
C LEU A 139 16.47 -10.76 -0.83
N THR A 140 16.98 -10.95 -2.05
CA THR A 140 18.02 -10.09 -2.64
C THR A 140 17.46 -9.49 -3.91
N TYR A 141 17.43 -8.17 -3.99
CA TYR A 141 16.92 -7.46 -5.15
C TYR A 141 18.01 -7.23 -6.20
N ASN A 142 17.72 -7.58 -7.44
CA ASN A 142 18.39 -7.06 -8.63
C ASN A 142 17.76 -5.71 -8.98
N PHE A 143 18.30 -4.63 -8.41
CA PHE A 143 17.78 -3.27 -8.56
C PHE A 143 18.83 -2.32 -9.15
N GLU A 144 18.38 -1.38 -9.97
CA GLU A 144 19.27 -0.60 -10.83
C GLU A 144 20.35 0.19 -10.06
N GLY A 145 21.62 -0.05 -10.40
CA GLY A 145 22.75 0.65 -9.79
C GLY A 145 23.04 0.26 -8.34
N VAL A 146 22.41 -0.79 -7.80
CA VAL A 146 22.55 -1.22 -6.42
C VAL A 146 22.96 -2.68 -6.33
N GLU A 147 24.07 -2.94 -5.66
CA GLU A 147 24.54 -4.30 -5.41
C GLU A 147 24.08 -4.77 -4.02
N ASN A 148 23.66 -6.04 -3.95
CA ASN A 148 23.35 -6.75 -2.70
C ASN A 148 22.29 -6.06 -1.82
N LEU A 149 21.29 -5.42 -2.41
CA LEU A 149 20.15 -4.91 -1.63
C LEU A 149 19.32 -6.08 -1.13
N THR A 150 19.18 -6.21 0.19
CA THR A 150 18.47 -7.34 0.82
C THR A 150 17.39 -6.87 1.78
N THR A 151 16.38 -7.71 1.99
CA THR A 151 15.37 -7.51 3.03
C THR A 151 14.85 -8.85 3.54
N GLN A 152 14.24 -8.86 4.72
CA GLN A 152 13.52 -10.00 5.26
C GLN A 152 12.04 -9.95 4.84
N MET A 153 11.54 -10.96 4.12
CA MET A 153 10.12 -11.00 3.70
C MET A 153 9.21 -11.61 4.79
N ASP A 154 9.08 -10.91 5.92
CA ASP A 154 8.20 -11.33 7.03
C ASP A 154 6.71 -11.14 6.69
N SER A 155 6.40 -10.26 5.75
CA SER A 155 5.07 -10.09 5.14
C SER A 155 5.20 -10.01 3.62
N PRO A 156 4.26 -10.55 2.82
CA PRO A 156 4.29 -10.42 1.37
C PRO A 156 4.41 -8.98 0.88
N HIS A 157 3.81 -8.03 1.59
CA HIS A 157 3.87 -6.60 1.26
C HIS A 157 5.28 -6.02 1.30
N TYR A 158 6.19 -6.58 2.11
CA TYR A 158 7.56 -6.08 2.25
C TYR A 158 8.34 -6.19 0.95
N SER A 159 8.04 -7.21 0.13
CA SER A 159 8.66 -7.36 -1.18
C SER A 159 8.49 -6.10 -2.05
N TYR A 160 7.31 -5.50 -2.05
CA TYR A 160 7.00 -4.28 -2.77
C TYR A 160 7.45 -3.03 -2.01
N ASP A 161 6.98 -2.88 -0.78
CA ASP A 161 7.10 -1.64 -0.02
C ASP A 161 8.54 -1.34 0.38
N ASP A 162 9.38 -2.35 0.61
CA ASP A 162 10.78 -2.13 0.99
C ASP A 162 11.57 -1.56 -0.18
N LEU A 163 11.42 -2.16 -1.36
CA LEU A 163 12.12 -1.71 -2.55
C LEU A 163 11.60 -0.33 -2.99
N TYR A 164 10.29 -0.10 -2.88
CA TYR A 164 9.66 1.20 -3.11
C TYR A 164 10.21 2.28 -2.18
N ALA A 165 10.25 2.01 -0.87
CA ALA A 165 10.78 2.94 0.13
C ALA A 165 12.26 3.23 -0.09
N TYR A 166 13.06 2.19 -0.32
CA TYR A 166 14.48 2.33 -0.61
C TYR A 166 14.72 3.19 -1.85
N SER A 167 14.00 2.90 -2.94
CA SER A 167 14.11 3.60 -4.24
C SER A 167 13.88 5.10 -4.11
N LEU A 168 13.00 5.53 -3.19
CA LEU A 168 12.64 6.93 -3.01
C LEU A 168 13.37 7.62 -1.86
N GLY A 169 14.18 6.90 -1.08
CA GLY A 169 14.88 7.45 0.07
C GLY A 169 13.97 7.64 1.29
N PHE A 170 12.95 6.78 1.45
CA PHE A 170 11.95 6.91 2.52
C PHE A 170 12.27 6.08 3.77
N LEU A 171 13.26 5.19 3.72
CA LEU A 171 13.68 4.42 4.91
C LEU A 171 14.37 5.34 5.93
N GLN A 172 14.33 4.96 7.22
CA GLN A 172 15.19 5.62 8.20
C GLN A 172 16.65 5.47 7.80
N GLY A 173 17.46 6.49 8.09
CA GLY A 173 18.86 6.55 7.66
C GLY A 173 19.08 7.10 6.25
N GLN A 174 18.01 7.35 5.47
CA GLN A 174 18.10 7.97 4.14
C GLN A 174 17.78 9.47 4.12
N GLY A 175 17.85 10.14 5.29
CA GLY A 175 17.65 11.59 5.43
C GLY A 175 16.28 12.01 5.95
N LEU A 176 15.39 11.05 6.24
CA LEU A 176 14.13 11.27 6.94
C LEU A 176 14.25 10.82 8.40
N ASP A 177 13.97 11.75 9.32
CA ASP A 177 13.91 11.48 10.76
C ASP A 177 12.47 11.20 11.20
N PRO A 178 12.18 10.03 11.80
CA PRO A 178 10.84 9.66 12.23
C PRO A 178 10.27 10.60 13.30
N GLU A 179 11.09 11.30 14.09
CA GLU A 179 10.59 12.27 15.07
C GLU A 179 9.86 13.45 14.42
N TRP A 180 10.14 13.72 13.13
CA TRP A 180 9.50 14.80 12.37
C TRP A 180 8.03 14.52 12.05
N MET A 181 7.55 13.28 12.18
CA MET A 181 6.14 12.91 11.94
C MET A 181 5.16 13.66 12.86
N LYS A 182 5.62 14.15 14.02
CA LYS A 182 4.84 15.04 14.93
C LYS A 182 4.50 16.38 14.31
N ASN A 183 5.28 16.82 13.33
CA ASN A 183 5.09 18.09 12.62
C ASN A 183 4.49 17.82 11.24
N SER A 184 3.16 17.75 11.18
CA SER A 184 2.47 17.42 9.93
C SER A 184 2.76 18.41 8.80
N SER A 185 3.00 19.68 9.10
CA SER A 185 3.34 20.70 8.08
C SER A 185 4.72 20.45 7.47
N LEU A 186 5.70 20.06 8.29
CA LEU A 186 7.03 19.67 7.79
C LEU A 186 6.93 18.46 6.88
N TRP A 187 6.20 17.43 7.28
CA TRP A 187 6.09 16.20 6.50
C TRP A 187 5.37 16.40 5.15
N ILE A 188 4.32 17.24 5.12
CA ILE A 188 3.68 17.68 3.87
C ILE A 188 4.68 18.43 2.98
N SER A 189 5.50 19.30 3.56
CA SER A 189 6.50 20.07 2.82
C SER A 189 7.58 19.17 2.22
N LEU A 190 8.04 18.16 2.97
CA LEU A 190 8.99 17.15 2.49
C LEU A 190 8.38 16.31 1.35
N SER A 191 7.12 15.91 1.49
CA SER A 191 6.44 15.20 0.40
C SER A 191 6.34 16.06 -0.84
N LYS A 192 5.87 17.31 -0.73
CA LYS A 192 5.84 18.25 -1.86
C LYS A 192 7.22 18.41 -2.52
N GLN A 193 8.27 18.61 -1.72
CA GLN A 193 9.64 18.71 -2.25
C GLN A 193 10.01 17.46 -3.05
N LYS A 194 9.75 16.26 -2.50
CA LYS A 194 10.03 15.00 -3.20
C LYS A 194 9.25 14.88 -4.50
N CYS A 195 7.98 15.28 -4.51
CA CYS A 195 7.15 15.29 -5.71
C CYS A 195 7.70 16.24 -6.79
N ASP A 196 8.14 17.44 -6.38
CA ASP A 196 8.77 18.43 -7.28
C ASP A 196 10.08 17.87 -7.87
N GLU A 197 10.91 17.20 -7.06
CA GLU A 197 12.14 16.52 -7.50
C GLU A 197 11.87 15.38 -8.49
N ILE A 198 10.86 14.55 -8.21
CA ILE A 198 10.45 13.44 -9.08
C ILE A 198 10.01 13.99 -10.45
N GLN A 199 9.15 15.01 -10.46
CA GLN A 199 8.69 15.60 -11.71
C GLN A 199 9.83 16.27 -12.48
N ALA A 200 10.74 16.96 -11.80
CA ALA A 200 11.90 17.56 -12.44
C ALA A 200 12.83 16.50 -13.08
N THR A 201 12.94 15.33 -12.45
CA THR A 201 13.80 14.23 -12.90
C THR A 201 13.22 13.48 -14.09
N TYR A 202 11.94 13.10 -14.01
CA TYR A 202 11.33 12.20 -15.00
C TYR A 202 10.42 12.90 -16.00
N ASN A 203 9.98 14.13 -15.70
CA ASN A 203 9.12 14.94 -16.55
C ASN A 203 7.90 14.17 -17.07
N PHE A 204 7.13 13.56 -16.16
CA PHE A 204 5.96 12.78 -16.53
C PHE A 204 4.95 13.65 -17.29
N SER A 205 4.50 13.14 -18.43
CA SER A 205 3.48 13.78 -19.26
C SER A 205 2.09 13.62 -18.64
N LYS A 206 1.12 14.45 -19.03
CA LYS A 206 -0.25 14.35 -18.52
C LYS A 206 -0.89 13.00 -18.85
N GLU A 207 -0.57 12.48 -20.03
CA GLU A 207 -1.03 11.20 -20.55
C GLU A 207 -0.55 10.02 -19.70
N GLU A 208 0.53 10.19 -18.94
CA GLU A 208 1.01 9.19 -18.00
C GLU A 208 0.35 9.27 -16.62
N LEU A 209 -0.37 10.35 -16.32
CA LEU A 209 -0.94 10.66 -15.01
C LEU A 209 -2.45 10.43 -15.02
N VAL A 210 -2.89 9.31 -15.59
CA VAL A 210 -4.28 8.84 -15.61
C VAL A 210 -4.48 7.85 -14.47
N LEU A 211 -5.54 8.02 -13.67
CA LEU A 211 -5.74 7.22 -12.45
C LEU A 211 -5.97 5.74 -12.78
N ALA A 212 -6.84 5.43 -13.74
CA ALA A 212 -7.14 4.05 -14.14
C ALA A 212 -5.87 3.30 -14.60
N ASP A 213 -5.06 3.95 -15.43
CA ASP A 213 -3.79 3.40 -15.91
C ASP A 213 -2.80 3.17 -14.75
N TRP A 214 -2.73 4.11 -13.80
CA TRP A 214 -1.89 3.94 -12.61
C TRP A 214 -2.34 2.77 -11.72
N LEU A 215 -3.66 2.60 -11.53
CA LEU A 215 -4.22 1.51 -10.75
C LEU A 215 -3.93 0.15 -11.39
N ASP A 216 -4.09 0.01 -12.72
CA ASP A 216 -3.71 -1.21 -13.45
C ASP A 216 -2.20 -1.47 -13.38
N ARG A 217 -1.41 -0.40 -13.59
CA ARG A 217 0.05 -0.48 -13.59
C ARG A 217 0.60 -0.95 -12.25
N ASN A 218 -0.09 -0.72 -11.14
CA ASN A 218 0.37 -1.16 -9.82
C ASN A 218 0.62 -2.68 -9.74
N MET A 219 -0.23 -3.49 -10.39
CA MET A 219 -0.05 -4.94 -10.46
C MET A 219 1.17 -5.34 -11.30
N VAL A 220 1.43 -4.59 -12.37
CA VAL A 220 2.61 -4.77 -13.22
C VAL A 220 3.88 -4.43 -12.47
N ILE A 221 3.90 -3.30 -11.74
CA ILE A 221 5.03 -2.93 -10.87
C ILE A 221 5.25 -4.02 -9.81
N SER A 222 4.20 -4.58 -9.22
CA SER A 222 4.31 -5.69 -8.27
C SER A 222 4.98 -6.92 -8.88
N ALA A 223 4.62 -7.29 -10.12
CA ALA A 223 5.27 -8.36 -10.84
C ALA A 223 6.75 -8.07 -11.15
N MET A 224 7.08 -6.83 -11.53
CA MET A 224 8.46 -6.39 -11.75
C MET A 224 9.28 -6.38 -10.45
N THR A 225 8.67 -6.08 -9.31
CA THR A 225 9.33 -6.14 -8.00
C THR A 225 9.60 -7.58 -7.58
N MET A 226 8.62 -8.48 -7.73
CA MET A 226 8.84 -9.92 -7.48
C MET A 226 9.92 -10.50 -8.41
N CYS A 227 9.94 -10.08 -9.68
CA CYS A 227 11.03 -10.37 -10.60
C CYS A 227 12.40 -9.92 -10.05
N SER A 228 12.47 -8.69 -9.53
CA SER A 228 13.70 -8.14 -8.97
C SER A 228 14.19 -8.97 -7.79
N ALA A 229 13.29 -9.59 -7.02
CA ALA A 229 13.62 -10.48 -5.91
C ALA A 229 13.84 -11.96 -6.31
N GLY A 230 13.79 -12.31 -7.60
CA GLY A 230 13.89 -13.69 -8.07
C GLY A 230 12.74 -14.60 -7.60
N MET A 231 11.57 -14.01 -7.31
CA MET A 231 10.40 -14.73 -6.82
C MET A 231 9.54 -15.24 -7.96
N ASP A 232 8.81 -16.33 -7.72
CA ASP A 232 7.88 -16.90 -8.70
C ASP A 232 6.63 -16.02 -8.92
N GLY A 233 6.32 -15.74 -10.19
CA GLY A 233 5.20 -14.92 -10.61
C GLY A 233 3.89 -15.69 -10.82
N SER A 234 3.67 -16.85 -10.19
CA SER A 234 2.42 -17.62 -10.32
C SER A 234 1.18 -16.85 -9.87
N LEU A 235 1.33 -15.86 -8.99
CA LEU A 235 0.25 -15.01 -8.48
C LEU A 235 -0.34 -14.05 -9.52
N PHE A 236 0.36 -13.82 -10.64
CA PHE A 236 -0.07 -12.86 -11.66
C PHE A 236 -0.77 -13.54 -12.84
N SER A 237 -1.67 -12.81 -13.51
CA SER A 237 -2.29 -13.27 -14.76
C SER A 237 -1.27 -13.30 -15.91
N ALA A 238 -1.64 -13.90 -17.04
CA ALA A 238 -0.78 -13.95 -18.23
C ALA A 238 -0.56 -12.55 -18.81
N GLU A 239 -1.57 -11.69 -18.74
CA GLU A 239 -1.55 -10.30 -19.22
C GLU A 239 -0.58 -9.46 -18.39
N ILE A 240 -0.68 -9.52 -17.06
CA ILE A 240 0.23 -8.81 -16.14
C ILE A 240 1.67 -9.28 -16.36
N LYS A 241 1.89 -10.59 -16.50
CA LYS A 241 3.22 -11.14 -16.78
C LYS A 241 3.77 -10.65 -18.12
N ALA A 242 2.94 -10.64 -19.16
CA ALA A 242 3.36 -10.15 -20.47
C ALA A 242 3.75 -8.68 -20.44
N GLU A 243 2.97 -7.83 -19.76
CA GLU A 243 3.26 -6.40 -19.63
C GLU A 243 4.49 -6.12 -18.75
N ALA A 244 4.69 -6.90 -17.70
CA ALA A 244 5.88 -6.85 -16.84
C ALA A 244 7.14 -7.45 -17.51
N GLY A 245 7.03 -7.97 -18.74
CA GLY A 245 8.12 -8.71 -19.38
C GLY A 245 8.53 -9.97 -18.61
N TYR A 246 7.66 -10.51 -17.75
CA TYR A 246 7.93 -11.63 -16.86
C TYR A 246 7.73 -12.97 -17.60
N ARG A 247 8.81 -13.73 -17.80
CA ARG A 247 8.73 -15.10 -18.35
C ARG A 247 8.98 -16.15 -17.28
N ASN A 248 9.97 -15.92 -16.42
CA ASN A 248 10.26 -16.70 -15.23
C ASN A 248 11.10 -15.84 -14.25
N ALA A 249 11.44 -16.39 -13.08
CA ALA A 249 12.14 -15.65 -12.03
C ALA A 249 13.55 -15.14 -12.40
N THR A 250 14.17 -15.68 -13.47
CA THR A 250 15.50 -15.27 -13.94
C THR A 250 15.48 -14.62 -15.33
N ASP A 251 14.34 -14.62 -16.02
CA ASP A 251 14.10 -13.97 -17.32
C ASP A 251 12.84 -13.11 -17.20
N CYS A 252 13.03 -11.91 -16.65
CA CYS A 252 11.97 -10.94 -16.42
C CYS A 252 12.56 -9.52 -16.40
N GLN A 253 11.70 -8.50 -16.54
CA GLN A 253 12.13 -7.10 -16.44
C GLN A 253 12.04 -6.62 -14.98
N PRO A 254 13.18 -6.31 -14.32
CA PRO A 254 13.16 -5.80 -12.96
C PRO A 254 12.56 -4.39 -12.91
N VAL A 255 12.03 -4.03 -11.75
CA VAL A 255 11.48 -2.69 -11.49
C VAL A 255 12.60 -1.65 -11.46
N THR A 256 12.27 -0.41 -11.83
CA THR A 256 13.23 0.72 -11.87
C THR A 256 12.79 1.83 -10.92
N HIS A 257 13.69 2.75 -10.60
CA HIS A 257 13.39 3.99 -9.89
C HIS A 257 12.28 4.77 -10.58
N ARG A 258 12.22 4.77 -11.92
CA ARG A 258 11.19 5.48 -12.69
C ARG A 258 9.79 4.95 -12.38
N GLU A 259 9.60 3.64 -12.31
CA GLU A 259 8.28 3.05 -12.05
C GLU A 259 7.77 3.40 -10.64
N PHE A 260 8.64 3.30 -9.64
CA PHE A 260 8.31 3.70 -8.28
C PHE A 260 8.11 5.22 -8.13
N ALA A 261 8.92 6.02 -8.84
CA ALA A 261 8.76 7.47 -8.87
C ALA A 261 7.41 7.86 -9.49
N LYS A 262 7.00 7.22 -10.60
CA LYS A 262 5.68 7.42 -11.20
C LYS A 262 4.57 7.04 -10.22
N HIS A 263 4.71 5.87 -9.57
CA HIS A 263 3.72 5.39 -8.60
C HIS A 263 3.53 6.40 -7.45
N HIS A 264 4.61 6.94 -6.89
CA HIS A 264 4.53 7.96 -5.85
C HIS A 264 4.01 9.30 -6.37
N TYR A 265 4.44 9.70 -7.57
CA TYR A 265 4.05 10.99 -8.14
C TYR A 265 2.54 11.09 -8.42
N VAL A 266 1.91 9.98 -8.83
CA VAL A 266 0.44 9.97 -8.95
C VAL A 266 -0.22 10.21 -7.58
N LYS A 267 0.30 9.62 -6.48
CA LYS A 267 -0.18 9.94 -5.12
C LYS A 267 0.00 11.42 -4.78
N CYS A 268 1.12 12.03 -5.18
CA CYS A 268 1.35 13.46 -5.00
C CYS A 268 0.27 14.31 -5.68
N MET A 269 -0.10 13.95 -6.92
CA MET A 269 -1.15 14.66 -7.67
C MET A 269 -2.50 14.58 -6.97
N LEU A 270 -2.80 13.46 -6.31
CA LEU A 270 -4.01 13.29 -5.53
C LEU A 270 -3.99 14.08 -4.21
N GLY A 271 -2.81 14.38 -3.66
CA GLY A 271 -2.68 15.25 -2.51
C GLY A 271 -1.42 14.98 -1.69
N TYR A 272 -0.66 16.05 -1.41
CA TYR A 272 0.60 15.96 -0.67
C TYR A 272 0.47 15.38 0.73
N ARG A 273 -0.72 15.47 1.33
CA ARG A 273 -0.97 14.92 2.66
C ARG A 273 -0.89 13.39 2.66
N ASN A 274 -1.61 12.74 1.76
CA ASN A 274 -1.65 11.28 1.72
C ASN A 274 -0.35 10.69 1.18
N SER A 275 0.34 11.37 0.25
CA SER A 275 1.70 10.98 -0.12
C SER A 275 2.69 11.13 1.05
N ALA A 276 2.51 12.13 1.91
CA ALA A 276 3.28 12.25 3.15
C ALA A 276 2.94 11.13 4.14
N ALA A 277 1.69 10.69 4.24
CA ALA A 277 1.32 9.53 5.07
C ALA A 277 2.02 8.25 4.60
N ASP A 278 2.12 8.02 3.29
CA ASP A 278 2.89 6.91 2.70
C ASP A 278 4.37 7.00 3.10
N MET A 279 4.99 8.18 2.97
CA MET A 279 6.37 8.42 3.44
C MET A 279 6.54 8.13 4.93
N ALA A 280 5.59 8.56 5.77
CA ALA A 280 5.61 8.35 7.22
C ALA A 280 5.53 6.85 7.55
N TYR A 281 4.60 6.13 6.92
CA TYR A 281 4.43 4.70 7.09
C TYR A 281 5.70 3.93 6.73
N LEU A 282 6.28 4.22 5.57
CA LEU A 282 7.51 3.55 5.11
C LEU A 282 8.72 3.87 5.99
N ASN A 283 8.84 5.11 6.47
CA ASN A 283 9.89 5.51 7.39
C ASN A 283 9.72 4.89 8.78
N ALA A 284 8.50 4.85 9.32
CA ALA A 284 8.25 4.31 10.65
C ALA A 284 8.50 2.80 10.74
N ARG A 285 8.30 2.06 9.65
CA ARG A 285 8.37 0.58 9.66
C ARG A 285 9.77 0.02 9.39
N ALA A 286 10.61 0.73 8.64
CA ALA A 286 11.84 0.16 8.09
C ALA A 286 13.00 1.17 8.03
N CYS A 287 14.22 0.65 8.03
CA CYS A 287 15.47 1.41 8.02
C CYS A 287 16.47 0.77 7.05
N LEU A 288 17.36 1.61 6.50
CA LEU A 288 18.51 1.11 5.75
C LEU A 288 19.68 0.90 6.71
N LEU A 289 20.11 -0.34 6.87
CA LEU A 289 21.27 -0.75 7.66
C LEU A 289 22.53 -0.85 6.78
N GLU A 290 23.67 -1.05 7.44
CA GLU A 290 24.95 -1.31 6.76
C GLU A 290 24.86 -2.53 5.82
N GLY A 291 25.60 -2.49 4.72
CA GLY A 291 25.64 -3.58 3.75
C GLY A 291 24.40 -3.69 2.85
N ASN A 292 23.64 -2.59 2.68
CA ASN A 292 22.41 -2.55 1.88
C ASN A 292 21.34 -3.54 2.37
N HIS A 293 21.19 -3.67 3.69
CA HIS A 293 20.11 -4.46 4.28
C HIS A 293 18.98 -3.55 4.75
N ILE A 294 17.75 -3.84 4.34
CA ILE A 294 16.56 -3.17 4.84
C ILE A 294 16.09 -3.95 6.07
N GLY A 295 16.23 -3.33 7.24
CA GLY A 295 15.76 -3.87 8.52
C GLY A 295 14.35 -3.38 8.86
N HIS A 296 13.68 -4.09 9.77
CA HIS A 296 12.33 -3.77 10.20
C HIS A 296 12.23 -3.62 11.72
N PHE A 297 11.47 -2.63 12.17
CA PHE A 297 11.10 -2.41 13.58
C PHE A 297 12.27 -2.49 14.59
N SER A 298 12.43 -3.63 15.27
CA SER A 298 13.48 -3.85 16.27
C SER A 298 14.90 -3.76 15.72
N ASP A 299 15.07 -3.86 14.40
CA ASP A 299 16.35 -3.59 13.73
C ASP A 299 16.68 -2.08 13.68
N CYS A 300 15.65 -1.24 13.77
CA CYS A 300 15.74 0.18 13.47
C CYS A 300 15.96 1.04 14.71
N PRO A 301 16.68 2.18 14.61
CA PRO A 301 16.89 3.08 15.73
C PRO A 301 15.59 3.61 16.33
N TYR A 302 14.59 3.85 15.48
CA TYR A 302 13.24 4.16 15.89
C TYR A 302 12.33 2.99 15.52
N SER A 303 11.59 2.51 16.51
CA SER A 303 10.46 1.61 16.32
C SER A 303 9.23 2.21 16.99
N PRO A 304 8.08 2.30 16.30
CA PRO A 304 6.84 2.70 16.95
C PRO A 304 6.49 1.71 18.07
N PRO A 305 5.74 2.15 19.10
CA PRO A 305 5.39 1.33 20.26
C PRO A 305 4.28 0.33 19.91
N VAL A 306 4.62 -0.65 19.09
CA VAL A 306 3.74 -1.74 18.64
C VAL A 306 4.35 -3.08 19.06
N ASP A 307 3.55 -3.96 19.67
CA ASP A 307 4.01 -5.24 20.23
C ASP A 307 3.91 -6.35 19.18
N PHE A 308 5.02 -6.92 18.70
CA PHE A 308 5.08 -7.84 17.54
C PHE A 308 5.09 -9.31 17.90
#